data_AF-A0A609JJB2-F1
#
_entry.id   AF-A0A609JJB2-F1
#
_cell.length_a   1.000
_cell.length_b   1.000
_cell.length_c   1.000
_cell.angle_alpha   90.00
_cell.angle_beta   90.00
_cell.angle_gamma   90.00
#
_symmetry.space_group_name_H-M   'P 1'
#
loop_
_entity.id
_entity.type
_entity.pdbx_description
1 polymer ?
#
loop_
_entity_poly.entity_id
_entity_poly.type
_entity_poly.pdbx_seq_one_letter_code
_entity_poly.pdbx_strand_id
1 'polypeptide(L)'
;LISRIYFSFILLISTIFSYGAYNAINAQFQLEESIVNRISQDIDYLGFGRDKKNIKFIGTEPYAPINENIVIKHPLMRELIPRIINNDWMWSEVLMQRNVFSRNYRLYDKEVKLENGWKKSGNNVYDIGVVGETIVVRFN
;
A
#
# COMPACT_ATOMS: atom_id res chain seq x y z
N LEU A 1 19.91 41.26 -12.68
CA LEU A 1 18.43 41.23 -12.59
C LEU A 1 17.86 39.92 -13.15
N ILE A 2 18.20 39.58 -14.39
CA ILE A 2 17.75 38.36 -15.10
C ILE A 2 18.09 37.07 -14.34
N SER A 3 19.31 36.91 -13.81
CA SER A 3 19.71 35.73 -13.03
C SER A 3 18.91 35.54 -11.74
N ARG A 4 18.48 36.63 -11.08
CA ARG A 4 17.62 36.58 -9.89
C ARG A 4 16.21 36.12 -10.25
N ILE A 5 15.69 36.57 -11.39
CA ILE A 5 14.37 36.14 -11.90
C ILE A 5 14.39 34.63 -12.21
N TYR A 6 15.43 34.13 -12.89
CA TYR A 6 15.58 32.70 -13.14
C TYR A 6 15.70 31.87 -11.86
N PHE A 7 16.51 32.33 -10.89
CA PHE A 7 16.63 31.66 -9.60
C PHE A 7 15.30 31.62 -8.85
N SER A 8 14.57 32.74 -8.79
CA SER A 8 13.24 32.80 -8.16
C SER A 8 12.23 31.90 -8.88
N PHE A 9 12.28 31.82 -10.20
CA PHE A 9 11.40 30.94 -10.98
C PHE A 9 11.69 29.47 -10.72
N ILE A 10 12.95 29.06 -10.74
CA ILE A 10 13.35 27.67 -10.41
C ILE A 10 12.92 27.33 -8.99
N LEU A 11 13.14 28.23 -8.03
CA LEU A 11 12.75 28.01 -6.64
C LEU A 11 11.22 27.85 -6.51
N LEU A 12 10.43 28.69 -7.20
CA LEU A 12 8.97 28.59 -7.20
C LEU A 12 8.50 27.23 -7.76
N ILE A 13 9.02 26.83 -8.93
CA ILE A 13 8.67 25.55 -9.56
C ILE A 13 9.05 24.37 -8.66
N SER A 14 10.25 24.38 -8.08
CA SER A 14 10.68 23.36 -7.12
C SER A 14 9.75 23.29 -5.91
N THR A 15 9.32 24.43 -5.36
CA THR A 15 8.43 24.47 -4.19
C THR A 15 7.05 23.90 -4.51
N ILE A 16 6.49 24.24 -5.68
CA ILE A 16 5.21 23.70 -6.15
C ILE A 16 5.31 22.20 -6.35
N PHE A 17 6.39 21.73 -6.99
CA PHE A 17 6.61 20.31 -7.23
C PHE A 17 6.77 19.54 -5.91
N SER A 18 7.58 20.05 -4.97
CA SER A 18 7.75 19.45 -3.65
C SER A 18 6.44 19.38 -2.86
N TYR A 19 5.62 20.42 -2.90
CA TYR A 19 4.33 20.43 -2.22
C TYR A 19 3.35 19.43 -2.84
N GLY A 20 3.26 19.39 -4.17
CA GLY A 20 2.42 18.42 -4.89
C GLY A 20 2.86 16.98 -4.63
N ALA A 21 4.17 16.72 -4.67
CA ALA A 21 4.73 15.41 -4.36
C ALA A 21 4.46 15.00 -2.91
N TYR A 22 4.65 15.90 -1.95
CA TYR A 22 4.36 15.63 -0.54
C TYR A 22 2.89 15.25 -0.33
N ASN A 23 1.96 16.00 -0.90
CA ASN A 23 0.54 15.70 -0.80
C ASN A 23 0.17 14.38 -1.47
N ALA A 24 0.77 14.07 -2.62
CA ALA A 24 0.57 12.79 -3.31
C ALA A 24 1.04 11.61 -2.46
N ILE A 25 2.24 11.70 -1.89
CA ILE A 25 2.82 10.67 -1.02
C ILE A 25 1.95 10.50 0.25
N ASN A 26 1.54 11.61 0.88
CA ASN A 26 0.76 11.55 2.10
C ASN A 26 -0.66 10.99 1.84
N ALA A 27 -1.29 11.34 0.73
CA ALA A 27 -2.59 10.78 0.35
C ALA A 27 -2.50 9.27 0.06
N GLN A 28 -1.39 8.83 -0.56
CA GLN A 28 -1.11 7.41 -0.77
C GLN A 28 -0.96 6.67 0.58
N PHE A 29 -0.17 7.24 1.49
CA PHE A 29 0.05 6.69 2.83
C PHE A 29 -1.27 6.52 3.60
N GLN A 30 -2.14 7.53 3.57
CA GLN A 30 -3.43 7.49 4.26
C GLN A 30 -4.37 6.43 3.68
N LEU A 31 -4.37 6.26 2.35
CA LEU A 31 -5.14 5.19 1.72
C LEU A 31 -4.62 3.82 2.16
N GLU A 32 -3.31 3.63 2.14
CA GLU A 32 -2.67 2.37 2.54
C GLU A 32 -2.95 2.04 4.02
N GLU A 33 -2.83 3.01 4.92
CA GLU A 33 -3.21 2.83 6.33
C GLU A 33 -4.68 2.41 6.48
N SER A 34 -5.59 3.02 5.72
CA SER A 34 -6.99 2.63 5.68
C SER A 34 -7.20 1.20 5.16
N ILE A 35 -6.47 0.81 4.12
CA ILE A 35 -6.51 -0.54 3.55
C ILE A 35 -6.03 -1.57 4.57
N VAL A 36 -4.88 -1.34 5.22
CA VAL A 36 -4.36 -2.23 6.28
C VAL A 36 -5.37 -2.34 7.41
N ASN A 37 -5.94 -1.23 7.87
CA ASN A 37 -6.96 -1.23 8.92
C ASN A 37 -8.17 -2.09 8.54
N ARG A 38 -8.64 -1.96 7.31
CA ARG A 38 -9.75 -2.76 6.81
C ARG A 38 -9.39 -4.23 6.68
N ILE A 39 -8.21 -4.56 6.15
CA ILE A 39 -7.72 -5.94 6.05
C ILE A 39 -7.69 -6.59 7.44
N SER A 40 -7.15 -5.90 8.44
CA SER A 40 -7.07 -6.42 9.80
C SER A 40 -8.45 -6.66 10.42
N GLN A 41 -9.41 -5.76 10.17
CA GLN A 41 -10.80 -5.92 10.59
C GLN A 41 -11.48 -7.08 9.88
N ASP A 42 -11.28 -7.22 8.56
CA ASP A 42 -11.84 -8.31 7.76
C ASP A 42 -11.29 -9.66 8.23
N ILE A 43 -9.99 -9.75 8.53
CA ILE A 43 -9.36 -10.96 9.10
C ILE A 43 -9.99 -11.33 10.45
N ASP A 44 -10.14 -10.37 11.37
CA ASP A 44 -10.74 -10.66 12.68
C ASP A 44 -12.23 -11.02 12.57
N TYR A 45 -12.98 -10.30 11.72
CA TYR A 45 -14.40 -10.56 11.47
C TYR A 45 -14.64 -11.95 10.90
N LEU A 46 -13.83 -12.37 9.93
CA LEU A 46 -13.96 -13.67 9.30
C LEU A 46 -13.46 -14.82 10.20
N GLY A 47 -12.82 -14.51 11.33
CA GLY A 47 -12.40 -15.47 12.34
C GLY A 47 -11.31 -16.45 11.90
N PHE A 48 -10.76 -16.31 10.70
CA PHE A 48 -9.61 -17.09 10.24
C PHE A 48 -8.35 -16.26 10.38
N GLY A 49 -7.28 -16.82 10.95
CA GLY A 49 -6.02 -16.08 11.10
C GLY A 49 -5.60 -15.78 12.55
N ARG A 50 -6.48 -16.00 13.54
CA ARG A 50 -6.10 -15.85 14.97
C ARG A 50 -4.95 -16.76 15.39
N ASP A 51 -4.84 -17.92 14.74
CA ASP A 51 -3.76 -18.89 14.91
C ASP A 51 -2.58 -18.67 13.94
N LYS A 52 -2.72 -17.76 12.97
CA LYS A 52 -1.73 -17.53 11.92
C LYS A 52 -0.86 -16.33 12.26
N LYS A 53 0.43 -16.44 11.98
CA LYS A 53 1.42 -15.39 12.22
C LYS A 53 1.96 -14.78 10.94
N ASN A 54 1.69 -15.40 9.79
CA ASN A 54 2.27 -15.02 8.52
C ASN A 54 1.19 -14.38 7.63
N ILE A 55 1.53 -13.26 7.00
CA ILE A 55 0.71 -12.60 6.00
C ILE A 55 1.54 -12.35 4.73
N LYS A 56 0.93 -12.56 3.56
CA LYS A 56 1.54 -12.26 2.27
C LYS A 56 0.62 -11.38 1.45
N PHE A 57 1.17 -10.30 0.91
CA PHE A 57 0.49 -9.46 -0.06
C PHE A 57 0.86 -9.92 -1.47
N ILE A 58 -0.13 -10.03 -2.36
CA ILE A 58 0.05 -10.41 -3.76
C ILE A 58 -0.61 -9.34 -4.63
N GLY A 59 0.10 -8.91 -5.67
CA GLY A 59 -0.37 -7.85 -6.55
C GLY A 59 0.07 -6.48 -6.07
N THR A 60 -0.69 -5.47 -6.43
CA THR A 60 -0.32 -4.07 -6.25
C THR A 60 -1.53 -3.31 -5.72
N GLU A 61 -1.38 -2.60 -4.61
CA GLU A 61 -2.47 -1.78 -4.08
C GLU A 61 -2.85 -0.66 -5.06
N PRO A 62 -4.12 -0.21 -5.05
CA PRO A 62 -4.52 0.91 -5.88
C PRO A 62 -3.84 2.21 -5.45
N TYR A 63 -3.73 3.14 -6.39
CA TYR A 63 -3.34 4.50 -6.09
C TYR A 63 -4.48 5.25 -5.39
N ALA A 64 -4.12 6.21 -4.54
CA ALA A 64 -5.08 7.20 -4.06
C ALA A 64 -5.77 7.90 -5.25
N PRO A 65 -7.06 8.24 -5.17
CA PRO A 65 -7.79 8.87 -6.28
C PRO A 65 -7.12 10.14 -6.83
N ILE A 66 -6.43 10.89 -5.96
CA ILE A 66 -5.66 12.08 -6.34
C ILE A 66 -4.41 11.76 -7.18
N ASN A 67 -3.84 10.57 -6.97
CA ASN A 67 -2.62 10.10 -7.64
C ASN A 67 -2.92 9.30 -8.90
N GLU A 68 -4.06 8.62 -8.96
CA GLU A 68 -4.45 7.74 -10.08
C GLU A 68 -4.35 8.48 -11.43
N ASN A 69 -4.99 9.64 -11.53
CA ASN A 69 -4.96 10.46 -12.75
C ASN A 69 -3.55 10.97 -13.11
N ILE A 70 -2.75 11.30 -12.09
CA ILE A 70 -1.38 11.80 -12.28
C ILE A 70 -0.47 10.68 -12.77
N VAL A 71 -0.61 9.48 -12.22
CA VAL A 71 0.15 8.29 -12.61
C VAL A 71 -0.22 7.84 -14.02
N ILE A 72 -1.49 7.94 -14.42
CA ILE A 72 -1.93 7.65 -15.79
C ILE A 72 -1.29 8.62 -16.79
N LYS A 73 -1.27 9.93 -16.47
CA LYS A 73 -0.72 10.96 -17.36
C LYS A 73 0.81 10.99 -17.37
N HIS A 74 1.44 10.68 -16.23
CA HIS A 74 2.88 10.74 -16.02
C HIS A 74 3.37 9.45 -15.35
N PRO A 75 3.70 8.41 -16.13
CA PRO A 75 4.09 7.10 -15.59
C PRO A 75 5.32 7.13 -14.67
N LEU A 76 6.21 8.12 -14.81
CA LEU A 76 7.35 8.34 -13.89
C LEU A 76 6.91 8.55 -12.44
N MET A 77 5.68 9.02 -12.21
CA MET A 77 5.13 9.19 -10.87
C MET A 77 4.92 7.86 -10.14
N ARG A 78 4.92 6.72 -10.85
CA ARG A 78 4.88 5.38 -10.22
C ARG A 78 6.09 5.10 -9.35
N GLU A 79 7.25 5.62 -9.74
CA GLU A 79 8.50 5.46 -9.01
C GLU A 79 8.65 6.49 -7.89
N LEU A 80 8.02 7.67 -8.06
CA LEU A 80 8.12 8.78 -7.11
C LEU A 80 7.10 8.68 -5.98
N ILE A 81 5.95 8.06 -6.23
CA ILE A 81 4.92 7.80 -5.22
C ILE A 81 5.14 6.38 -4.71
N PRO A 82 5.75 6.24 -3.52
CA PRO A 82 6.02 4.93 -2.97
C PRO A 82 4.71 4.19 -2.69
N ARG A 83 4.70 2.88 -2.94
CA ARG A 83 3.63 1.97 -2.57
C ARG A 83 4.06 1.14 -1.39
N ILE A 84 3.50 1.43 -0.22
CA ILE A 84 4.00 0.86 1.03
C ILE A 84 3.60 -0.60 1.19
N ILE A 85 2.37 -0.96 0.82
CA ILE A 85 1.82 -2.30 1.01
C ILE A 85 2.24 -3.21 -0.15
N ASN A 86 3.53 -3.49 -0.21
CA ASN A 86 4.05 -4.54 -1.07
C ASN A 86 4.77 -5.59 -0.22
N ASN A 87 4.87 -6.81 -0.74
CA ASN A 87 5.45 -7.92 0.02
C ASN A 87 6.98 -7.80 0.23
N ASP A 88 7.62 -6.80 -0.38
CA ASP A 88 9.07 -6.67 -0.48
C ASP A 88 9.62 -5.51 0.37
N TRP A 89 8.75 -4.66 0.93
CA TRP A 89 9.16 -3.42 1.57
C TRP A 89 8.93 -3.44 3.07
N MET A 90 10.00 -3.16 3.83
CA MET A 90 10.02 -3.07 5.29
C MET A 90 8.92 -2.17 5.86
N TRP A 91 8.48 -1.16 5.10
CA TRP A 91 7.43 -0.23 5.53
C TRP A 91 6.03 -0.87 5.59
N SER A 92 5.75 -1.93 4.84
CA SER A 92 4.55 -2.76 5.00
C SER A 92 4.43 -3.29 6.42
N GLU A 93 5.54 -3.83 6.95
CA GLU A 93 5.56 -4.42 8.29
C GLU A 93 5.37 -3.34 9.35
N VAL A 94 6.02 -2.18 9.18
CA VAL A 94 5.87 -1.03 10.07
C VAL A 94 4.41 -0.54 10.09
N LEU A 95 3.74 -0.44 8.94
CA LEU A 95 2.32 -0.07 8.88
C LEU A 95 1.44 -1.10 9.60
N MET A 96 1.68 -2.38 9.39
CA MET A 96 0.93 -3.45 10.05
C MET A 96 1.14 -3.46 11.57
N GLN A 97 2.37 -3.20 12.04
CA GLN A 97 2.72 -3.13 13.46
C GLN A 97 2.05 -1.96 14.19
N ARG A 98 1.76 -0.86 13.49
CA ARG A 98 1.03 0.29 14.07
C ARG A 98 -0.42 -0.03 14.39
N ASN A 99 -1.03 -0.98 13.69
CA ASN A 99 -2.40 -1.38 13.92
C ASN A 99 -2.48 -2.56 14.92
N VAL A 100 -3.30 -2.37 15.97
CA VAL A 100 -3.48 -3.32 17.08
C VAL A 100 -3.92 -4.71 16.61
N PHE A 101 -4.72 -4.79 15.55
CA PHE A 101 -5.25 -6.03 14.99
C PHE A 101 -4.25 -6.76 14.09
N SER A 102 -3.30 -6.04 13.49
CA SER A 102 -2.29 -6.61 12.59
C SER A 102 -0.89 -6.74 13.18
N ARG A 103 -0.63 -6.18 14.37
CA ARG A 103 0.71 -6.13 14.98
C ARG A 103 1.38 -7.49 15.20
N ASN A 104 0.58 -8.56 15.23
CA ASN A 104 1.05 -9.92 15.47
C ASN A 104 1.42 -10.65 14.16
N TYR A 105 1.07 -10.09 13.01
CA TYR A 105 1.40 -10.67 11.71
C TYR A 105 2.80 -10.25 11.28
N ARG A 106 3.50 -11.18 10.65
CA ARG A 106 4.81 -11.02 10.03
C ARG A 106 4.67 -11.21 8.54
N LEU A 107 5.33 -10.36 7.77
CA LEU A 107 5.38 -10.52 6.32
C LEU A 107 6.06 -11.83 5.97
N TYR A 108 5.43 -12.57 5.06
CA TYR A 108 5.95 -13.81 4.53
C TYR A 108 6.66 -13.56 3.20
N ASP A 109 7.98 -13.67 3.23
CA ASP A 109 8.88 -13.42 2.10
C ASP A 109 8.76 -14.51 1.01
N LYS A 110 8.55 -15.76 1.39
CA LYS A 110 8.50 -16.89 0.43
C LYS A 110 7.28 -16.85 -0.48
N GLU A 111 7.43 -17.35 -1.70
CA GLU A 111 6.32 -17.51 -2.64
C GLU A 111 5.21 -18.40 -2.07
N VAL A 112 3.96 -17.99 -2.30
CA VAL A 112 2.77 -18.78 -1.94
C VAL A 112 2.02 -19.09 -3.22
N LYS A 113 1.82 -20.39 -3.49
CA LYS A 113 1.02 -20.85 -4.64
C LYS A 113 -0.44 -20.87 -4.23
N LEU A 114 -1.28 -20.16 -4.99
CA LEU A 114 -2.72 -20.13 -4.72
C LEU A 114 -3.38 -21.36 -5.35
N GLU A 115 -3.94 -22.20 -4.49
CA GLU A 115 -4.70 -23.38 -4.89
C GLU A 115 -6.19 -23.06 -5.04
N ASN A 116 -6.97 -23.92 -5.71
CA ASN A 116 -8.41 -23.73 -5.82
C ASN A 116 -9.06 -23.65 -4.42
N GLY A 117 -9.86 -22.60 -4.19
CA GLY A 117 -10.54 -22.39 -2.90
C GLY A 117 -9.74 -21.63 -1.83
N TRP A 118 -8.57 -21.06 -2.16
CA TRP A 118 -7.79 -20.24 -1.23
C TRP A 118 -8.57 -19.01 -0.70
N LYS A 119 -9.41 -18.40 -1.55
CA LYS A 119 -10.18 -17.18 -1.27
C LYS A 119 -11.35 -17.50 -0.33
N LYS A 120 -11.43 -16.74 0.77
CA LYS A 120 -12.51 -16.84 1.77
C LYS A 120 -13.46 -15.64 1.73
N SER A 121 -12.95 -14.47 1.42
CA SER A 121 -13.74 -13.24 1.27
C SER A 121 -13.07 -12.32 0.27
N GLY A 122 -13.82 -11.36 -0.26
CA GLY A 122 -13.29 -10.37 -1.18
C GLY A 122 -14.19 -9.15 -1.30
N ASN A 123 -13.59 -8.05 -1.71
CA ASN A 123 -14.26 -6.81 -2.07
C ASN A 123 -13.68 -6.31 -3.40
N ASN A 124 -14.04 -5.10 -3.84
CA ASN A 124 -13.56 -4.57 -5.11
C ASN A 124 -12.06 -4.22 -5.12
N VAL A 125 -11.43 -4.09 -3.95
CA VAL A 125 -10.03 -3.68 -3.78
C VAL A 125 -9.11 -4.90 -3.61
N TYR A 126 -9.53 -5.88 -2.83
CA TYR A 126 -8.72 -7.06 -2.54
C TYR A 126 -9.58 -8.27 -2.18
N ASP A 127 -8.92 -9.43 -2.27
CA ASP A 127 -9.39 -10.74 -1.84
C ASP A 127 -8.52 -11.26 -0.69
N ILE A 128 -9.14 -11.86 0.33
CA ILE A 128 -8.46 -12.46 1.47
C ILE A 128 -8.70 -13.96 1.51
N GLY A 129 -7.65 -14.71 1.77
CA GLY A 129 -7.66 -16.15 1.89
C GLY A 129 -6.62 -16.70 2.84
N VAL A 130 -6.57 -18.03 2.96
CA VAL A 130 -5.54 -18.73 3.74
C VAL A 130 -4.97 -19.85 2.90
N VAL A 131 -3.64 -19.93 2.86
CA VAL A 131 -2.89 -21.03 2.24
C VAL A 131 -1.93 -21.58 3.29
N GLY A 132 -2.19 -22.80 3.77
CA GLY A 132 -1.43 -23.40 4.87
C GLY A 132 -1.46 -22.55 6.14
N GLU A 133 -0.31 -22.02 6.53
CA GLU A 133 -0.15 -21.16 7.71
C GLU A 133 -0.11 -19.65 7.41
N THR A 134 -0.32 -19.27 6.15
CA THR A 134 -0.17 -17.89 5.68
C THR A 134 -1.52 -17.30 5.27
N ILE A 135 -1.83 -16.12 5.81
CA ILE A 135 -2.92 -15.29 5.33
C ILE A 135 -2.47 -14.66 4.02
N VAL A 136 -3.26 -14.81 2.97
CA VAL A 136 -2.97 -14.21 1.67
C VAL A 136 -3.95 -13.08 1.44
N VAL A 137 -3.42 -11.89 1.16
CA VAL A 137 -4.18 -10.76 0.65
C VAL A 137 -3.75 -10.54 -0.80
N ARG A 138 -4.68 -10.67 -1.74
CA ARG A 138 -4.45 -10.39 -3.15
C ARG A 138 -5.19 -9.11 -3.52
N PHE A 139 -4.48 -8.11 -4.02
CA PHE A 139 -5.11 -6.94 -4.64
C PHE A 139 -5.67 -7.30 -6.03
N ASN A 140 -6.85 -6.77 -6.34
CA ASN A 140 -7.58 -7.04 -7.59
C ASN A 140 -7.04 -6.25 -8.78
#